data_AF-A0A7W2FDQ1-F1
#
_entry.id   AF-A0A7W2FDQ1-F1
#
_cell.length_a   1.000
_cell.length_b   1.000
_cell.length_c   1.000
_cell.angle_alpha   90.00
_cell.angle_beta   90.00
_cell.angle_gamma   90.00
#
_symmetry.space_group_name_H-M   'P 1'
#
loop_
_entity.id
_entity.type
_entity.pdbx_description
1 polymer ?
#
loop_
_entity_poly.entity_id
_entity_poly.type
_entity_poly.pdbx_seq_one_letter_code
_entity_poly.pdbx_strand_id
1 'polypeptide(L)'
;MQDQENQAVPNPEADQASAQASTPAEPTLEEQLAATEARLAEMHDAFMRAKAEGENIRRRAQEDVAKAHKFAVESFAEAMVPVKDSLEMALKVESPSLDSLKEGVEMTLKQLSSAFEKNRLLEIMPAQGEKLDPNKHQAVAVVPAEQEANTVVSVLQKGYMIADRLLRPAIVTAAQAK
;
A
#
# COMPACT_ATOMS: atom_id res chain seq x y z
N MET A 1 79.02 -63.94 63.04
CA MET A 1 79.10 -65.01 62.02
C MET A 1 77.66 -65.47 61.80
N GLN A 2 76.95 -65.25 60.70
CA GLN A 2 77.21 -64.74 59.34
C GLN A 2 76.03 -63.78 59.05
N ASP A 3 76.23 -62.53 58.61
CA ASP A 3 76.52 -62.08 57.24
C ASP A 3 75.58 -62.71 56.20
N GLN A 4 74.65 -61.95 55.61
CA GLN A 4 74.85 -61.36 54.28
C GLN A 4 73.64 -60.53 53.79
N GLU A 5 73.92 -59.29 53.41
CA GLU A 5 73.06 -58.30 52.75
C GLU A 5 72.85 -58.59 51.25
N ASN A 6 71.80 -58.01 50.65
CA ASN A 6 71.80 -57.42 49.29
C ASN A 6 70.52 -56.54 49.11
N GLN A 7 70.55 -55.21 49.21
CA GLN A 7 70.74 -54.17 48.14
C GLN A 7 69.85 -54.37 46.87
N ALA A 8 69.18 -53.39 46.24
CA ALA A 8 69.10 -51.92 46.32
C ALA A 8 67.87 -51.34 45.53
N VAL A 9 67.42 -50.13 45.95
CA VAL A 9 66.62 -48.97 45.40
C VAL A 9 66.52 -48.79 43.84
N PRO A 10 65.66 -47.93 43.19
CA PRO A 10 64.82 -46.79 43.67
C PRO A 10 63.42 -46.46 43.01
N ASN A 11 62.74 -45.45 43.59
CA ASN A 11 61.49 -44.69 43.24
C ASN A 11 61.45 -44.08 41.80
N PRO A 12 60.30 -43.79 41.11
CA PRO A 12 59.43 -42.60 41.34
C PRO A 12 57.94 -42.65 40.85
N GLU A 13 57.13 -41.64 41.25
CA GLU A 13 55.93 -41.06 40.54
C GLU A 13 54.67 -41.95 40.34
N ALA A 14 53.40 -41.51 40.37
CA ALA A 14 52.73 -40.20 40.36
C ALA A 14 51.31 -40.42 40.96
N ASP A 15 50.85 -39.59 41.88
CA ASP A 15 49.90 -38.51 41.57
C ASP A 15 48.67 -38.98 40.77
N GLN A 16 47.72 -39.64 41.46
CA GLN A 16 46.33 -39.65 41.01
C GLN A 16 45.56 -38.63 41.83
N ALA A 17 45.71 -37.38 41.40
CA ALA A 17 44.77 -36.30 41.66
C ALA A 17 43.34 -36.84 41.45
N SER A 18 42.61 -36.92 42.56
CA SER A 18 41.16 -37.04 42.56
C SER A 18 40.59 -35.79 41.88
N ALA A 19 40.41 -35.87 40.56
CA ALA A 19 39.57 -34.97 39.80
C ALA A 19 38.12 -35.15 40.30
N GLN A 20 37.79 -34.42 41.38
CA GLN A 20 36.41 -34.18 41.75
C GLN A 20 35.78 -33.40 40.61
N ALA A 21 34.96 -34.08 39.83
CA ALA A 21 34.03 -33.47 38.91
C ALA A 21 33.13 -32.53 39.71
N SER A 22 33.33 -31.22 39.52
CA SER A 22 32.45 -30.17 40.01
C SER A 22 31.09 -30.30 39.32
N THR A 23 30.16 -30.99 39.96
CA THR A 23 28.74 -30.93 39.58
C THR A 23 28.28 -29.48 39.81
N PRO A 24 27.64 -28.80 38.84
CA PRO A 24 27.13 -27.45 39.10
C PRO A 24 26.13 -27.52 40.25
N ALA A 25 26.36 -26.75 41.32
CA ALA A 25 25.40 -26.62 42.40
C ALA A 25 24.10 -25.99 41.85
N GLU A 26 22.96 -26.61 42.15
CA GLU A 26 21.67 -26.02 41.79
C GLU A 26 21.49 -24.67 42.50
N PRO A 27 21.00 -23.63 41.81
CA PRO A 27 20.87 -22.30 42.39
C PRO A 27 19.87 -22.32 43.53
N THR A 28 20.19 -21.61 44.61
CA THR A 28 19.35 -21.48 45.79
C THR A 28 18.04 -20.74 45.48
N LEU A 29 17.01 -20.93 46.30
CA LEU A 29 15.72 -20.25 46.12
C LEU A 29 15.84 -18.71 46.11
N GLU A 30 16.77 -18.16 46.90
CA GLU A 30 17.05 -16.73 46.97
C GLU A 30 17.68 -16.22 45.66
N GLU A 31 18.63 -16.97 45.09
CA GLU A 31 19.23 -16.67 43.78
C GLU A 31 18.20 -16.76 42.64
N GLN A 32 17.30 -17.75 42.68
CA GLN A 32 16.22 -17.89 41.71
C GLN A 32 15.21 -16.73 41.80
N LEU A 33 14.88 -16.27 43.02
CA LEU A 33 13.99 -15.14 43.25
C LEU A 33 14.62 -13.84 42.73
N ALA A 34 15.86 -13.56 43.10
CA ALA A 34 16.60 -12.39 42.62
C ALA A 34 16.74 -12.38 41.08
N ALA A 35 17.04 -13.54 40.47
CA ALA A 35 17.12 -13.67 39.01
C ALA A 35 15.77 -13.45 38.31
N THR A 36 14.67 -13.81 38.97
CA THR A 36 13.31 -13.63 38.43
C THR A 36 12.86 -12.17 38.56
N GLU A 37 13.16 -11.50 39.67
CA GLU A 37 12.91 -10.07 39.86
C GLU A 37 13.70 -9.22 38.85
N ALA A 38 14.97 -9.56 38.61
CA ALA A 38 15.79 -8.91 37.59
C ALA A 38 15.19 -9.05 36.18
N ARG A 39 14.76 -10.28 35.80
CA ARG A 39 14.07 -10.52 34.53
C ARG A 39 12.74 -9.76 34.44
N LEU A 40 11.98 -9.67 35.53
CA LEU A 40 10.72 -8.93 35.55
C LEU A 40 10.95 -7.43 35.36
N ALA A 41 11.99 -6.86 35.98
CA ALA A 41 12.37 -5.47 35.79
C ALA A 41 12.77 -5.19 34.33
N GLU A 42 13.58 -6.07 33.73
CA GLU A 42 13.98 -5.98 32.32
C GLU A 42 12.77 -6.05 31.38
N MET A 43 11.87 -7.02 31.59
CA MET A 43 10.65 -7.15 30.78
C MET A 43 9.70 -5.97 30.97
N HIS A 44 9.60 -5.42 32.18
CA HIS A 44 8.76 -4.24 32.44
C HIS A 44 9.31 -3.00 31.73
N ASP A 45 10.63 -2.78 31.76
CA ASP A 45 11.27 -1.70 31.01
C ASP A 45 11.07 -1.87 29.49
N ALA A 46 11.29 -3.09 28.98
CA ALA A 46 11.05 -3.42 27.58
C ALA A 46 9.59 -3.18 27.17
N PHE A 47 8.63 -3.57 28.02
CA PHE A 47 7.21 -3.35 27.80
C PHE A 47 6.85 -1.86 27.80
N MET A 48 7.36 -1.08 28.76
CA MET A 48 7.10 0.36 28.83
C MET A 48 7.67 1.09 27.62
N ARG A 49 8.88 0.71 27.17
CA ARG A 49 9.48 1.22 25.94
C ARG A 49 8.62 0.87 24.71
N ALA A 50 8.24 -0.40 24.56
CA ALA A 50 7.40 -0.86 23.46
C ALA A 50 6.03 -0.15 23.43
N LYS A 51 5.41 0.07 24.61
CA LYS A 51 4.16 0.83 24.73
C LYS A 51 4.34 2.27 24.28
N ALA A 52 5.42 2.94 24.70
CA ALA A 52 5.71 4.31 24.29
C ALA A 52 5.99 4.42 22.78
N GLU A 53 6.72 3.46 22.20
CA GLU A 53 6.93 3.36 20.76
C GLU A 53 5.60 3.16 20.01
N GLY A 54 4.71 2.31 20.51
CA GLY A 54 3.38 2.09 19.96
C GLY A 54 2.53 3.37 19.92
N GLU A 55 2.51 4.15 21.01
CA GLU A 55 1.80 5.44 21.05
C GLU A 55 2.42 6.46 20.08
N ASN A 56 3.76 6.52 19.98
CA ASN A 56 4.44 7.39 19.03
C ASN A 56 4.13 7.04 17.57
N ILE A 57 4.12 5.75 17.24
CA ILE A 57 3.73 5.26 15.91
C ILE A 57 2.27 5.60 15.64
N ARG A 58 1.37 5.38 16.60
CA ARG A 58 -0.06 5.70 16.46
C ARG A 58 -0.27 7.18 16.17
N ARG A 59 0.36 8.07 16.95
CA ARG A 59 0.28 9.52 16.74
C ARG A 59 0.81 9.91 15.36
N ARG A 60 1.98 9.39 14.96
CA ARG A 60 2.57 9.66 13.65
C ARG A 60 1.65 9.19 12.51
N ALA A 61 1.10 7.98 12.63
CA ALA A 61 0.17 7.44 11.63
C ALA A 61 -1.09 8.30 11.49
N GLN A 62 -1.63 8.81 12.60
CA GLN A 62 -2.78 9.74 12.56
C GLN A 62 -2.42 11.06 11.85
N GLU A 63 -1.24 11.61 12.11
CA GLU A 63 -0.74 12.81 11.43
C GLU A 63 -0.55 12.57 9.93
N ASP A 64 0.00 11.43 9.55
CA ASP A 64 0.24 11.07 8.14
C ASP A 64 -1.07 10.84 7.38
N VAL A 65 -2.05 10.16 8.00
CA VAL A 65 -3.40 9.99 7.44
C VAL A 65 -4.09 11.35 7.28
N ALA A 66 -4.01 12.22 8.28
CA ALA A 66 -4.59 13.56 8.20
C ALA A 66 -3.95 14.40 7.07
N LYS A 67 -2.62 14.32 6.90
CA LYS A 67 -1.93 14.98 5.79
C LYS A 67 -2.34 14.38 4.45
N ALA A 68 -2.36 13.06 4.32
CA ALA A 68 -2.76 12.38 3.09
C ALA A 68 -4.18 12.77 2.67
N HIS A 69 -5.13 12.87 3.63
CA HIS A 69 -6.47 13.37 3.35
C HIS A 69 -6.50 14.84 2.95
N LYS A 70 -5.75 15.70 3.66
CA LYS A 70 -5.70 17.15 3.38
C LYS A 70 -5.17 17.45 1.98
N PHE A 71 -4.20 16.67 1.51
CA PHE A 71 -3.54 16.86 0.22
C PHE A 71 -3.95 15.80 -0.82
N ALA A 72 -5.03 15.04 -0.58
CA ALA A 72 -5.46 13.95 -1.45
C ALA A 72 -5.74 14.38 -2.91
N VAL A 73 -6.17 15.64 -3.10
CA VAL A 73 -6.52 16.20 -4.42
C VAL A 73 -5.40 17.05 -5.03
N GLU A 74 -4.24 17.15 -4.38
CA GLU A 74 -3.15 18.05 -4.79
C GLU A 74 -2.73 17.81 -6.25
N SER A 75 -2.38 16.57 -6.60
CA SER A 75 -1.96 16.23 -7.96
C SER A 75 -3.05 16.46 -9.03
N PHE A 76 -4.31 16.29 -8.65
CA PHE A 76 -5.44 16.56 -9.55
C PHE A 76 -5.65 18.06 -9.71
N ALA A 77 -5.62 18.83 -8.62
CA ALA A 77 -5.74 20.28 -8.64
C ALA A 77 -4.62 20.91 -9.47
N GLU A 78 -3.37 20.50 -9.28
CA GLU A 78 -2.22 20.96 -10.07
C GLU A 78 -2.40 20.68 -11.56
N ALA A 79 -2.91 19.50 -11.92
CA ALA A 79 -3.16 19.14 -13.31
C ALA A 79 -4.34 19.92 -13.94
N MET A 80 -5.27 20.40 -13.13
CA MET A 80 -6.45 21.15 -13.57
C MET A 80 -6.19 22.65 -13.76
N VAL A 81 -5.18 23.23 -13.10
CA VAL A 81 -4.83 24.66 -13.23
C VAL A 81 -4.58 25.06 -14.69
N PRO A 82 -3.76 24.35 -15.50
CA PRO A 82 -3.54 24.70 -16.90
C PRO A 82 -4.81 24.69 -17.77
N VAL A 83 -5.78 23.83 -17.44
CA VAL A 83 -7.07 23.77 -18.14
C VAL A 83 -7.85 25.06 -17.88
N LYS A 84 -7.90 25.51 -16.61
CA LYS A 84 -8.51 26.79 -16.25
C LYS A 84 -7.80 27.95 -16.94
N ASP A 85 -6.47 27.97 -16.93
CA ASP A 85 -5.69 29.04 -17.55
C ASP A 85 -5.96 29.13 -19.06
N SER A 86 -6.09 27.99 -19.74
CA SER A 86 -6.44 27.93 -21.17
C SER A 86 -7.85 28.47 -21.44
N LEU A 87 -8.82 28.15 -20.58
CA LEU A 87 -10.18 28.70 -20.67
C LEU A 87 -10.20 30.22 -20.42
N GLU A 88 -9.45 30.70 -19.43
CA GLU A 88 -9.32 32.14 -19.15
C GLU A 88 -8.63 32.89 -20.29
N MET A 89 -7.64 32.27 -20.93
CA MET A 89 -7.00 32.81 -22.13
C MET A 89 -8.01 32.92 -23.29
N ALA A 90 -8.84 31.89 -23.50
CA ALA A 90 -9.86 31.92 -24.54
C ALA A 90 -10.87 33.07 -24.36
N LEU A 91 -11.24 33.38 -23.11
CA LEU A 91 -12.16 34.49 -22.80
C LEU A 91 -11.57 35.90 -23.06
N LYS A 92 -10.25 36.02 -23.19
CA LYS A 92 -9.59 37.31 -23.51
C LYS A 92 -9.55 37.62 -25.01
N VAL A 93 -9.95 36.67 -25.86
CA VAL A 93 -9.98 36.88 -27.31
C VAL A 93 -11.27 37.61 -27.68
N GLU A 94 -11.15 38.87 -28.13
CA GLU A 94 -12.32 39.73 -28.40
C GLU A 94 -13.10 39.35 -29.66
N SER A 95 -12.45 38.74 -30.66
CA SER A 95 -13.09 38.35 -31.92
C SER A 95 -12.49 37.06 -32.49
N PRO A 96 -12.68 35.92 -31.82
CA PRO A 96 -12.21 34.64 -32.32
C PRO A 96 -13.01 34.22 -33.56
N SER A 97 -12.33 33.60 -34.53
CA SER A 97 -13.03 32.86 -35.59
C SER A 97 -13.58 31.55 -35.04
N LEU A 98 -14.61 30.99 -35.68
CA LEU A 98 -15.16 29.68 -35.30
C LEU A 98 -14.09 28.58 -35.32
N ASP A 99 -13.19 28.62 -36.31
CA ASP A 99 -12.09 27.66 -36.43
C ASP A 99 -11.09 27.79 -35.28
N SER A 100 -10.67 29.02 -34.94
CA SER A 100 -9.77 29.26 -33.80
C SER A 100 -10.38 28.86 -32.46
N LEU A 101 -11.70 29.04 -32.31
CA LEU A 101 -12.42 28.65 -31.11
C LEU A 101 -12.47 27.13 -31.01
N LYS A 102 -12.80 26.44 -32.11
CA LYS A 102 -12.84 24.98 -32.15
C LYS A 102 -11.47 24.38 -31.82
N GLU A 103 -10.39 24.90 -32.43
CA GLU A 103 -9.03 24.45 -32.16
C GLU A 103 -8.64 24.68 -30.69
N GLY A 104 -8.93 25.85 -30.13
CA GLY A 104 -8.67 26.15 -28.72
C GLY A 104 -9.44 25.23 -27.75
N VAL A 105 -10.70 24.93 -28.07
CA VAL A 105 -11.52 23.97 -27.30
C VAL A 105 -10.95 22.56 -27.41
N GLU A 106 -10.53 22.11 -28.59
CA GLU A 106 -9.91 20.79 -28.79
C GLU A 106 -8.59 20.67 -28.00
N MET A 107 -7.76 21.70 -28.01
CA MET A 107 -6.54 21.76 -27.21
C MET A 107 -6.83 21.69 -25.72
N THR A 108 -7.82 22.45 -25.25
CA THR A 108 -8.24 22.46 -23.84
C THR A 108 -8.80 21.10 -23.41
N LEU A 109 -9.60 20.46 -24.26
CA LEU A 109 -10.12 19.11 -24.03
C LEU A 109 -9.00 18.07 -23.96
N LYS A 110 -7.97 18.19 -24.79
CA LYS A 110 -6.79 17.33 -24.73
C LYS A 110 -6.04 17.50 -23.42
N GLN A 111 -5.83 18.73 -22.96
CA GLN A 111 -5.23 19.00 -21.65
C GLN A 111 -6.05 18.39 -20.51
N LEU A 112 -7.38 18.54 -20.54
CA LEU A 112 -8.28 17.94 -19.56
C LEU A 112 -8.17 16.41 -19.55
N SER A 113 -8.12 15.80 -20.73
CA SER A 113 -7.99 14.35 -20.87
C SER A 113 -6.66 13.85 -20.29
N SER A 114 -5.55 14.55 -20.56
CA SER A 114 -4.25 14.23 -19.95
C SER A 114 -4.24 14.42 -18.43
N ALA A 115 -4.94 15.45 -17.91
CA ALA A 115 -5.09 15.66 -16.47
C ALA A 115 -5.86 14.51 -15.81
N PHE A 116 -6.88 13.98 -16.48
CA PHE A 116 -7.66 12.84 -16.02
C PHE A 116 -6.82 11.56 -15.99
N GLU A 117 -6.13 11.24 -17.09
CA GLU A 117 -5.26 10.07 -17.19
C GLU A 117 -4.16 10.05 -16.12
N LYS A 118 -3.45 11.18 -15.94
CA LYS A 118 -2.40 11.33 -14.92
C LYS A 118 -2.90 11.04 -13.50
N ASN A 119 -4.17 11.35 -13.24
CA ASN A 119 -4.82 11.16 -11.95
C ASN A 119 -5.66 9.86 -11.87
N ARG A 120 -5.44 8.92 -12.80
CA ARG A 120 -6.13 7.63 -12.87
C ARG A 120 -7.66 7.75 -13.00
N LEU A 121 -8.15 8.88 -13.53
CA LEU A 121 -9.54 9.05 -13.90
C LEU A 121 -9.71 8.55 -15.34
N LEU A 122 -10.24 7.34 -15.48
CA LEU A 122 -10.39 6.66 -16.76
C LEU A 122 -11.82 6.81 -17.26
N GLU A 123 -11.94 7.10 -18.55
CA GLU A 123 -13.22 7.17 -19.23
C GLU A 123 -13.71 5.76 -19.59
N ILE A 124 -15.00 5.52 -19.35
CA ILE A 124 -15.70 4.30 -19.77
C ILE A 124 -16.53 4.68 -21.00
N MET A 125 -16.06 4.26 -22.16
CA MET A 125 -16.73 4.45 -23.44
C MET A 125 -16.70 3.13 -24.22
N PRO A 126 -17.66 2.22 -23.97
CA PRO A 126 -17.70 0.94 -24.67
C PRO A 126 -17.85 1.14 -26.17
N ALA A 127 -17.19 0.29 -26.94
CA ALA A 127 -17.32 0.31 -28.39
C ALA A 127 -18.72 -0.16 -28.81
N GLN A 128 -19.16 0.30 -29.98
CA GLN A 128 -20.38 -0.23 -30.58
C GLN A 128 -20.22 -1.73 -30.85
N GLY A 129 -21.20 -2.54 -30.45
CA GLY A 129 -21.15 -4.00 -30.50
C GLY A 129 -20.47 -4.67 -29.30
N GLU A 130 -19.87 -3.92 -28.37
CA GLU A 130 -19.31 -4.48 -27.16
C GLU A 130 -20.41 -5.02 -26.24
N LYS A 131 -20.14 -6.13 -25.54
CA LYS A 131 -21.09 -6.71 -24.58
C LYS A 131 -21.38 -5.74 -23.44
N LEU A 132 -22.65 -5.62 -23.06
CA LEU A 132 -23.04 -4.79 -21.93
C LEU A 132 -22.50 -5.38 -20.62
N ASP A 133 -21.61 -4.65 -19.93
CA ASP A 133 -21.16 -4.96 -18.56
C ASP A 133 -22.03 -4.20 -17.54
N PRO A 134 -22.88 -4.89 -16.76
CA PRO A 134 -23.75 -4.25 -15.76
C PRO A 134 -22.99 -3.48 -14.67
N ASN A 135 -21.71 -3.78 -14.44
CA ASN A 135 -20.91 -3.08 -13.43
C ASN A 135 -20.40 -1.72 -13.91
N LYS A 136 -20.39 -1.49 -15.24
CA LYS A 136 -19.80 -0.30 -15.86
C LYS A 136 -20.79 0.46 -16.73
N HIS A 137 -21.83 -0.19 -17.21
CA HIS A 137 -22.78 0.35 -18.18
C HIS A 137 -24.19 0.35 -17.61
N GLN A 138 -24.95 1.40 -17.91
CA GLN A 138 -26.36 1.52 -17.61
C GLN A 138 -27.12 1.65 -18.93
N ALA A 139 -27.83 0.59 -19.33
CA ALA A 139 -28.69 0.63 -20.50
C ALA A 139 -30.02 1.31 -20.15
N VAL A 140 -30.29 2.48 -20.76
CA VAL A 140 -31.52 3.25 -20.51
C VAL A 140 -32.60 3.01 -21.55
N ALA A 141 -32.21 2.48 -22.72
CA ALA A 141 -33.13 2.11 -23.78
C ALA A 141 -32.61 0.88 -24.51
N VAL A 142 -33.54 0.09 -25.03
CA VAL A 142 -33.26 -1.02 -25.93
C VAL A 142 -33.79 -0.64 -27.30
N VAL A 143 -32.94 -0.70 -28.32
CA VAL A 143 -33.28 -0.26 -29.68
C VAL A 143 -33.13 -1.41 -30.67
N PRO A 144 -33.96 -1.46 -31.74
CA PRO A 144 -33.73 -2.37 -32.84
C PRO A 144 -32.35 -2.12 -33.45
N ALA A 145 -31.52 -3.16 -33.52
CA ALA A 145 -30.18 -3.11 -34.09
C ALA A 145 -29.85 -4.44 -34.77
N GLU A 146 -28.94 -4.43 -35.73
CA GLU A 146 -28.47 -5.66 -36.41
C GLU A 146 -27.55 -6.51 -35.52
N GLN A 147 -27.04 -5.92 -34.44
CA GLN A 147 -26.08 -6.48 -33.50
C GLN A 147 -26.69 -7.59 -32.64
N GLU A 148 -25.84 -8.37 -31.96
CA GLU A 148 -26.29 -9.38 -31.01
C GLU A 148 -27.06 -8.77 -29.83
N ALA A 149 -28.01 -9.52 -29.28
CA ALA A 149 -28.77 -9.07 -28.10
C ALA A 149 -27.82 -8.76 -26.93
N ASN A 150 -28.14 -7.74 -26.14
CA ASN A 150 -27.34 -7.29 -24.99
C ASN A 150 -25.94 -6.73 -25.34
N THR A 151 -25.74 -6.22 -26.55
CA THR A 151 -24.57 -5.39 -26.89
C THR A 151 -24.89 -3.90 -26.86
N VAL A 152 -23.86 -3.07 -26.72
CA VAL A 152 -23.96 -1.62 -26.76
C VAL A 152 -24.17 -1.15 -28.20
N VAL A 153 -25.25 -0.41 -28.43
CA VAL A 153 -25.56 0.19 -29.74
C VAL A 153 -24.95 1.58 -29.84
N SER A 154 -25.09 2.40 -28.80
CA SER A 154 -24.48 3.73 -28.72
C SER A 154 -24.26 4.17 -27.28
N VAL A 155 -23.26 5.01 -27.06
CA VAL A 155 -22.99 5.67 -25.77
C VAL A 155 -23.64 7.05 -25.79
N LEU A 156 -24.61 7.26 -24.89
CA LEU A 156 -25.29 8.55 -24.71
C LEU A 156 -24.50 9.46 -23.76
N GLN A 157 -23.89 8.87 -22.73
CA GLN A 157 -23.06 9.58 -21.78
C GLN A 157 -21.88 8.70 -21.37
N LYS A 158 -20.68 9.25 -21.51
CA LYS A 158 -19.43 8.60 -21.09
C LYS A 158 -19.44 8.34 -19.58
N GLY A 159 -19.06 7.13 -19.19
CA GLY A 159 -18.84 6.76 -17.80
C GLY A 159 -17.44 7.15 -17.34
N TYR A 160 -17.19 7.08 -16.02
CA TYR A 160 -15.86 7.34 -15.47
C TYR A 160 -15.59 6.44 -14.27
N MET A 161 -14.32 6.05 -14.11
CA MET A 161 -13.79 5.36 -12.95
C MET A 161 -12.52 6.04 -12.45
N ILE A 162 -12.31 6.07 -11.15
CA ILE A 162 -11.07 6.51 -10.54
C ILE A 162 -10.33 5.31 -9.98
N ALA A 163 -9.16 5.01 -10.55
CA ALA A 163 -8.46 3.75 -10.34
C ALA A 163 -9.41 2.55 -10.54
N ASP A 164 -9.74 1.83 -9.48
CA ASP A 164 -10.62 0.66 -9.45
C ASP A 164 -12.08 0.99 -9.09
N ARG A 165 -12.37 2.22 -8.67
CA ARG A 165 -13.71 2.63 -8.20
C ARG A 165 -14.52 3.29 -9.32
N LEU A 166 -15.71 2.76 -9.58
CA LEU A 166 -16.68 3.40 -10.48
C LEU A 166 -17.19 4.73 -9.88
N LEU A 167 -17.08 5.82 -10.65
CA LEU A 167 -17.67 7.11 -10.28
C LEU A 167 -19.05 7.28 -10.88
N ARG A 168 -19.20 6.94 -12.16
CA ARG A 168 -20.49 6.88 -12.84
C ARG A 168 -20.45 5.86 -13.98
N PRO A 169 -21.53 5.10 -14.20
CA PRO A 169 -21.60 4.20 -15.34
C PRO A 169 -21.71 4.99 -16.65
N ALA A 170 -21.34 4.34 -17.75
CA ALA A 170 -21.65 4.84 -19.07
C ALA A 170 -23.13 4.61 -19.37
N ILE A 171 -23.86 5.65 -19.76
CA ILE A 171 -25.25 5.52 -20.19
C ILE A 171 -25.24 5.11 -21.65
N VAL A 172 -25.87 3.99 -21.94
CA VAL A 172 -25.86 3.37 -23.26
C VAL A 172 -27.26 2.99 -23.73
N THR A 173 -27.40 2.79 -25.03
CA THR A 173 -28.51 2.04 -25.61
C THR A 173 -28.04 0.61 -25.90
N ALA A 174 -28.92 -0.38 -25.69
CA ALA A 174 -28.61 -1.79 -25.92
C ALA A 174 -29.39 -2.36 -27.10
N ALA A 175 -28.86 -3.39 -27.74
CA ALA A 175 -29.51 -4.07 -28.85
C ALA A 175 -30.67 -4.96 -28.35
N GLN A 176 -31.82 -4.86 -29.01
CA GLN A 176 -32.99 -5.71 -28.74
C GLN A 176 -32.72 -7.17 -29.10
N ALA A 177 -33.21 -8.10 -28.27
CA ALA A 177 -33.28 -9.50 -28.65
C ALA A 177 -34.25 -9.67 -29.83
N LYS A 178 -33.83 -10.38 -30.88
CA LYS A 178 -34.69 -10.77 -32.00
C LYS A 178 -35.76 -11.76 -31.57
#